data_AF-A0AAW5EAW5-F1
#
_entry.id   AF-A0AAW5EAW5-F1
#
_cell.length_a   1.000
_cell.length_b   1.000
_cell.length_c   1.000
_cell.angle_alpha   90.00
_cell.angle_beta   90.00
_cell.angle_gamma   90.00
#
_symmetry.space_group_name_H-M   'P 1'
#
loop_
_entity.id
_entity.type
_entity.pdbx_description
1 polymer ?
#
loop_
_entity_poly.entity_id
_entity_poly.type
_entity_poly.pdbx_seq_one_letter_code
_entity_poly.pdbx_strand_id
1 'polypeptide(L)'
;MQLVESFLSIQGEGKYSGKLAIFMRFAGCNFNCSGFGVKLIKNGKTLKGCDTIRAVFTKEFNEEYEILNASELFKRVLDLKKDFNP
;
A
#
# COMPACT_ATOMS: atom_id res chain seq x y z
N MET A 1 13.12 2.76 0.57
CA MET A 1 11.75 2.57 1.11
C MET A 1 11.06 1.54 0.24
N GLN A 2 10.29 0.61 0.81
CA GLN A 2 9.59 -0.44 0.06
C GLN A 2 8.10 -0.07 -0.09
N LEU A 3 7.66 0.16 -1.32
CA LEU A 3 6.32 0.60 -1.67
C LEU A 3 5.51 -0.56 -2.25
N VAL A 4 4.28 -0.73 -1.76
CA VAL A 4 3.35 -1.82 -2.10
C VAL A 4 2.36 -1.40 -3.18
N GLU A 5 1.92 -0.14 -3.13
CA GLU A 5 1.07 0.49 -4.15
C GLU A 5 1.11 2.02 -3.98
N SER A 6 0.86 2.71 -5.08
CA SER A 6 0.59 4.15 -5.06
C SER A 6 -0.44 4.51 -6.11
N PHE A 7 -1.44 5.32 -5.74
CA PHE A 7 -2.50 5.76 -6.64
C PHE A 7 -3.18 7.03 -6.14
N LEU A 8 -3.87 7.73 -7.04
CA LEU A 8 -4.73 8.87 -6.75
C LEU A 8 -6.18 8.39 -6.56
N SER A 9 -6.82 8.73 -5.45
CA SER A 9 -8.23 8.38 -5.20
C SER A 9 -8.87 9.31 -4.16
N ILE A 10 -10.15 9.10 -3.86
CA ILE A 10 -10.87 9.80 -2.79
C ILE A 10 -10.65 9.08 -1.46
N GLN A 11 -10.29 9.82 -0.40
CA GLN A 11 -10.25 9.30 0.96
C GLN A 11 -11.66 8.86 1.39
N GLY A 12 -11.82 7.60 1.77
CA GLY A 12 -13.10 7.04 2.19
C GLY A 12 -13.43 7.29 3.66
N GLU A 13 -12.42 7.48 4.52
CA GLU A 13 -12.59 7.39 5.97
C GLU A 13 -12.06 8.61 6.75
N GLY A 14 -12.56 8.75 7.98
CA GLY A 14 -12.10 9.75 8.95
C GLY A 14 -12.45 11.19 8.60
N LYS A 15 -11.75 12.14 9.24
CA LYS A 15 -11.98 13.59 9.12
C LYS A 15 -11.83 14.13 7.68
N TYR A 16 -11.05 13.45 6.85
CA TYR A 16 -10.76 13.87 5.48
C TYR A 16 -11.51 13.05 4.42
N SER A 17 -12.52 12.29 4.82
CA SER A 17 -13.39 11.57 3.87
C SER A 17 -13.97 12.52 2.82
N GLY A 18 -14.05 12.06 1.57
CA GLY A 18 -14.50 12.82 0.41
C GLY A 18 -13.42 13.70 -0.25
N LYS A 19 -12.20 13.76 0.30
CA LYS A 19 -11.11 14.54 -0.31
C LYS A 19 -10.28 13.70 -1.26
N LEU A 20 -9.87 14.31 -2.37
CA LEU A 20 -8.85 13.75 -3.26
C LEU A 20 -7.51 13.65 -2.53
N ALA A 21 -6.89 12.47 -2.58
CA ALA A 21 -5.64 12.17 -1.90
C ALA A 21 -4.78 11.22 -2.74
N ILE A 22 -3.46 11.39 -2.64
CA ILE A 22 -2.49 10.42 -3.14
C ILE A 22 -2.22 9.43 -2.02
N PHE A 23 -2.43 8.15 -2.30
CA PHE A 23 -2.16 7.06 -1.39
C PHE A 23 -0.78 6.48 -1.70
N MET A 24 0.05 6.35 -0.67
CA MET A 24 1.36 5.71 -0.73
C MET A 24 1.39 4.62 0.34
N ARG A 25 1.24 3.35 -0.04
CA ARG A 25 1.23 2.24 0.90
C ARG A 25 2.60 1.60 0.98
N PHE A 26 3.18 1.59 2.17
CA PHE A 26 4.48 0.96 2.42
C PHE A 26 4.34 -0.49 2.87
N ALA A 27 5.40 -1.26 2.65
CA ALA A 27 5.55 -2.60 3.20
C ALA A 27 6.00 -2.53 4.67
N GLY A 28 5.57 -3.52 5.46
CA GLY A 28 5.89 -3.65 6.88
C GLY A 28 4.73 -3.22 7.78
N CYS A 29 4.34 -4.12 8.68
CA CYS A 29 3.43 -3.83 9.77
C CYS A 29 3.95 -4.55 11.03
N ASN A 30 3.97 -3.86 12.17
CA ASN A 30 4.37 -4.44 13.44
C ASN A 30 3.22 -5.22 14.13
N PHE A 31 2.03 -5.26 13.53
CA PHE A 31 0.88 -6.01 14.04
C PHE A 31 0.65 -7.28 13.22
N ASN A 32 0.51 -8.41 13.91
CA ASN A 32 0.07 -9.68 13.34
C ASN A 32 -1.45 -9.83 13.47
N CYS A 33 -2.20 -8.94 12.82
CA CYS A 33 -3.65 -8.93 12.93
C CYS A 33 -4.25 -10.12 12.17
N SER A 34 -5.26 -10.79 12.78
CA SER A 34 -6.13 -11.73 12.06
C SER A 34 -6.90 -11.06 10.90
N GLY A 35 -6.90 -9.73 10.90
CA GLY A 35 -7.43 -8.83 9.90
C GLY A 35 -8.92 -8.97 9.67
N PHE A 36 -9.36 -8.59 8.47
CA PHE A 36 -10.71 -8.81 7.95
C PHE A 36 -10.97 -10.27 7.54
N GLY A 37 -10.11 -11.21 7.97
CA GLY A 37 -10.23 -12.62 7.61
C GLY A 37 -9.85 -12.95 6.17
N VAL A 38 -9.13 -12.06 5.48
CA VAL A 38 -8.62 -12.30 4.12
C VAL A 38 -7.68 -13.49 4.16
N LYS A 39 -7.90 -14.47 3.27
CA LYS A 39 -7.06 -15.66 3.13
C LYS A 39 -6.49 -15.72 1.71
N LEU A 40 -5.18 -15.90 1.61
CA LEU A 40 -4.47 -16.04 0.35
C LEU A 40 -3.45 -17.17 0.46
N ILE A 41 -3.35 -18.01 -0.57
CA ILE A 41 -2.35 -19.09 -0.61
C ILE A 41 -1.17 -18.61 -1.44
N LYS A 42 0.03 -18.59 -0.85
CA LYS A 42 1.27 -18.23 -1.54
C LYS A 42 2.42 -19.11 -1.05
N ASN A 43 3.24 -19.59 -1.98
CA ASN A 43 4.38 -20.47 -1.69
C ASN A 43 4.00 -21.68 -0.81
N GLY A 44 2.82 -22.26 -1.05
CA GLY A 44 2.28 -23.38 -0.28
C GLY A 44 1.80 -23.04 1.15
N LYS A 45 1.83 -21.77 1.56
CA LYS A 45 1.34 -21.30 2.86
C LYS A 45 0.00 -20.59 2.73
N THR A 46 -0.91 -20.86 3.66
CA THR A 46 -2.13 -20.06 3.81
C THR A 46 -1.82 -18.84 4.67
N LEU A 47 -1.79 -17.68 4.03
CA LEU A 47 -1.63 -16.39 4.68
C LEU A 47 -3.03 -15.89 5.06
N LYS A 48 -3.22 -15.53 6.33
CA LYS A 48 -4.46 -14.93 6.81
C LYS A 48 -4.14 -13.57 7.44
N GLY A 49 -4.85 -12.52 7.05
CA GLY A 49 -4.58 -11.19 7.59
C GLY A 49 -5.55 -10.11 7.14
N CYS A 50 -5.05 -8.88 7.11
CA CYS A 50 -5.78 -7.66 6.76
C CYS A 50 -6.15 -7.61 5.27
N ASP A 51 -6.93 -6.59 4.92
CA ASP A 51 -7.32 -6.19 3.56
C ASP A 51 -6.11 -6.15 2.61
N THR A 52 -4.99 -5.58 3.07
CA THR A 52 -3.77 -5.50 2.28
C THR A 52 -2.72 -6.48 2.81
N ILE A 53 -3.01 -7.78 2.66
CA ILE A 53 -2.17 -8.88 3.14
C ILE A 53 -0.70 -8.78 2.68
N ARG A 54 -0.51 -8.28 1.46
CA ARG A 54 0.81 -8.11 0.85
C ARG A 54 1.65 -7.01 1.51
N ALA A 55 1.10 -6.09 2.30
CA ALA A 55 1.91 -5.15 3.07
C ALA A 55 2.44 -5.76 4.38
N VAL A 56 1.78 -6.81 4.88
CA VAL A 56 2.11 -7.45 6.17
C VAL A 56 3.08 -8.62 5.99
N PHE A 57 2.80 -9.51 5.03
CA PHE A 57 3.58 -10.71 4.77
C PHE A 57 4.80 -10.42 3.89
N THR A 58 5.75 -9.64 4.42
CA THR A 58 6.88 -9.10 3.64
C THR A 58 7.81 -10.16 3.08
N LYS A 59 7.92 -11.33 3.70
CA LYS A 59 8.76 -12.43 3.20
C LYS A 59 8.20 -13.03 1.92
N GLU A 60 6.88 -13.16 1.84
CA GLU A 60 6.17 -13.77 0.72
C GLU A 60 5.96 -12.80 -0.45
N PHE A 61 5.99 -11.49 -0.21
CA PHE A 61 5.70 -10.46 -1.21
C PHE A 61 6.88 -9.51 -1.52
N ASN A 62 8.07 -9.76 -0.98
CA ASN A 62 9.21 -8.84 -1.11
C ASN A 62 9.52 -8.45 -2.56
N GLU A 63 9.43 -9.42 -3.48
CA GLU A 63 9.79 -9.26 -4.89
C GLU A 63 8.79 -8.38 -5.66
N GLU A 64 7.61 -8.12 -5.11
CA GLU A 64 6.59 -7.25 -5.71
C GLU A 64 6.74 -5.79 -5.29
N TYR A 65 7.62 -5.49 -4.34
CA TYR A 65 7.76 -4.13 -3.81
C TYR A 65 8.68 -3.28 -4.67
N GLU A 66 8.29 -2.04 -4.86
CA GLU A 66 9.14 -1.04 -5.46
C GLU A 66 10.09 -0.46 -4.41
N ILE A 67 11.40 -0.49 -4.68
CA ILE A 67 12.40 0.13 -3.81
C ILE A 67 12.69 1.54 -4.29
N LEU A 68 12.23 2.52 -3.51
CA LEU A 68 12.38 3.94 -3.80
C LEU A 68 13.20 4.66 -2.74
N ASN A 69 14.08 5.57 -3.18
CA ASN A 69 14.66 6.59 -2.32
C ASN A 69 13.72 7.80 -2.17
N ALA A 70 14.11 8.79 -1.33
CA ALA A 70 13.27 9.95 -1.04
C ALA A 70 12.96 10.80 -2.28
N SER A 71 13.94 10.96 -3.17
CA SER A 71 13.80 11.74 -4.41
C SER A 71 12.84 11.04 -5.38
N GLU A 72 12.98 9.74 -5.55
CA GLU A 72 12.11 8.93 -6.41
C GLU A 72 10.67 8.88 -5.88
N LEU A 73 10.50 8.76 -4.56
CA LEU A 73 9.19 8.81 -3.91
C LEU A 73 8.51 10.17 -4.16
N PHE A 74 9.27 11.26 -4.02
CA PHE A 74 8.75 12.61 -4.28
C PHE A 74 8.36 12.77 -5.75
N LYS A 75 9.16 12.26 -6.68
CA LYS A 75 8.83 12.25 -8.11
C LYS A 75 7.54 11.48 -8.38
N ARG A 76 7.33 10.31 -7.73
CA ARG A 76 6.08 9.55 -7.85
C ARG A 76 4.86 10.34 -7.41
N VAL A 77 4.97 11.09 -6.31
CA VAL A 77 3.88 11.98 -5.84
C VAL A 77 3.59 13.07 -6.86
N LEU A 78 4.63 13.69 -7.45
CA LEU A 78 4.44 14.69 -8.49
C LEU A 78 3.81 14.12 -9.76
N ASP A 79 4.19 12.89 -10.14
CA ASP A 79 3.63 12.23 -11.31
C ASP A 79 2.14 11.89 -11.11
N LEU A 80 1.76 11.34 -9.95
CA LEU A 80 0.35 11.06 -9.61
C LEU A 80 -0.50 12.34 -9.46
N LYS A 81 0.13 13.48 -9.19
CA LYS A 81 -0.55 14.78 -9.17
C LYS A 81 -0.90 15.27 -10.57
N LYS A 82 -0.10 14.96 -11.60
CA LYS A 82 -0.26 15.53 -12.96
C LYS A 82 -1.60 15.18 -13.60
N ASP A 83 -2.17 14.04 -13.24
CA ASP A 83 -3.48 13.59 -13.74
C ASP A 83 -4.66 14.42 -13.20
N PHE A 84 -4.40 15.34 -12.27
CA PHE A 84 -5.40 16.23 -11.70
C PHE A 84 -5.00 17.70 -11.89
N ASN A 85 -5.60 18.33 -12.90
CA ASN A 85 -5.57 19.78 -13.07
C ASN A 85 -6.96 20.30 -12.65
N PRO A 86 -7.11 20.81 -11.41
CA PRO A 86 -8.40 21.22 -10.86
C PRO A 86 -9.10 22.34 -11.64
#